data_AF-A0A0T9RU62-F1
#
_entry.id   AF-A0A0T9RU62-F1
#
_cell.length_a   1.000
_cell.length_b   1.000
_cell.length_c   1.000
_cell.angle_alpha   90.00
_cell.angle_beta   90.00
_cell.angle_gamma   90.00
#
_symmetry.space_group_name_H-M   'P 1'
#
loop_
_entity.id
_entity.type
_entity.pdbx_description
1 polymer ?
#
loop_
_entity_poly.entity_id
_entity_poly.type
_entity_poly.pdbx_seq_one_letter_code
_entity_poly.pdbx_strand_id
1 'polypeptide(L)'
;MWKKRRNNGQFAKKPGRKKNKSCNSAHGNSHDTDKPAEGYTLRDRDSGDVTKYGETTQGEKRYSQKYLDENNVDMFFEASGSKKDMHAWQHDNILEYKDNNGGLRPSLNKSDY
;
A
#
# COMPACT_ATOMS: atom_id res chain seq x y z
N MET A 1 -3.84 29.29 28.42
CA MET A 1 -2.42 29.44 28.83
C MET A 1 -2.13 28.45 29.95
N TRP A 2 -1.54 27.28 29.68
CA TRP A 2 -1.29 26.26 30.71
C TRP A 2 0.00 26.59 31.47
N LYS A 3 -0.11 27.10 32.70
CA LYS A 3 1.01 27.21 33.65
C LYS A 3 0.84 26.19 34.77
N LYS A 4 1.70 25.16 34.83
CA LYS A 4 1.95 24.38 36.04
C LYS A 4 3.41 23.90 36.07
N ARG A 5 4.33 24.79 36.44
CA ARG A 5 5.64 24.42 36.97
C ARG A 5 5.48 24.13 38.47
N ARG A 6 6.18 23.13 39.00
CA ARG A 6 6.31 22.94 40.46
C ARG A 6 7.30 23.98 41.00
N ASN A 7 7.17 24.38 42.28
CA ASN A 7 8.01 25.41 42.90
C ASN A 7 9.52 25.07 42.95
N ASN A 8 9.90 23.83 42.60
CA ASN A 8 11.28 23.35 42.52
C ASN A 8 11.81 23.23 41.07
N GLY A 9 11.19 23.91 40.10
CA GLY A 9 11.70 23.99 38.72
C GLY A 9 11.53 22.73 37.86
N GLN A 10 11.08 21.61 38.43
CA GLN A 10 10.82 20.39 37.66
C GLN A 10 9.45 20.41 36.98
N PHE A 11 9.43 20.03 35.69
CA PHE A 11 8.19 19.79 34.96
C PHE A 11 7.42 18.62 35.59
N ALA A 12 6.09 18.74 35.72
CA ALA A 12 5.27 17.63 36.20
C ALA A 12 5.46 16.40 35.28
N LYS A 13 5.62 15.20 35.85
CA LYS A 13 5.71 13.95 35.06
C LYS A 13 4.52 13.87 34.10
N LYS A 14 4.79 13.72 32.80
CA LYS A 14 3.75 13.43 31.81
C LYS A 14 3.00 12.16 32.27
N PRO A 15 1.67 12.10 32.15
CA PRO A 15 0.94 10.86 32.42
C PRO A 15 1.60 9.73 31.61
N GLY A 16 1.88 8.61 32.26
CA GLY A 16 2.52 7.47 31.62
C GLY A 16 1.75 7.02 30.38
N ARG A 17 2.46 6.42 29.41
CA ARG A 17 1.87 5.91 28.17
C ARG A 17 0.65 5.04 28.50
N LYS A 18 -0.54 5.44 28.04
CA LYS A 18 -1.76 4.62 28.19
C LYS A 18 -1.49 3.23 27.60
N LYS A 19 -1.89 2.16 28.30
CA LYS A 19 -1.80 0.79 27.75
C LYS A 19 -2.62 0.74 26.46
N ASN A 20 -1.98 0.41 25.34
CA ASN A 20 -2.68 0.20 24.08
C ASN A 20 -3.59 -1.03 24.25
N LYS A 21 -4.88 -0.91 23.92
CA LYS A 21 -5.75 -2.09 23.76
C LYS A 21 -5.14 -2.95 22.65
N SER A 22 -4.91 -4.24 22.90
CA SER A 22 -4.53 -5.17 21.85
C SER A 22 -5.71 -5.32 20.90
N CYS A 23 -5.59 -4.80 19.68
CA CYS A 23 -6.50 -5.18 18.61
C CYS A 23 -6.05 -6.54 18.11
N ASN A 24 -6.84 -7.60 18.32
CA ASN A 24 -6.61 -8.93 17.75
C ASN A 24 -6.92 -8.99 16.24
N SER A 25 -7.14 -7.85 15.58
CA SER A 25 -7.40 -7.78 14.15
C SER A 25 -6.06 -7.71 13.42
N ALA A 26 -5.83 -8.65 12.51
CA ALA A 26 -4.67 -8.64 11.63
C ALA A 26 -4.56 -7.26 10.95
N HIS A 27 -3.33 -6.75 10.88
CA HIS A 27 -3.06 -5.47 10.24
C HIS A 27 -3.53 -5.53 8.77
N GLY A 28 -3.99 -4.42 8.18
CA GLY A 28 -4.52 -4.43 6.81
C GLY A 28 -3.52 -4.83 5.72
N ASN A 29 -2.22 -4.89 6.07
CA ASN A 29 -1.16 -5.38 5.18
C ASN A 29 -0.80 -6.85 5.45
N SER A 30 -1.38 -7.49 6.46
CA SER A 30 -1.17 -8.92 6.74
C SER A 30 -1.86 -9.74 5.66
N HIS A 31 -1.25 -10.85 5.24
CA HIS A 31 -1.91 -11.78 4.30
C HIS A 31 -3.11 -12.47 4.95
N ASP A 32 -3.14 -12.53 6.29
CA ASP A 32 -4.23 -13.09 7.08
C ASP A 32 -5.33 -12.06 7.41
N THR A 33 -5.34 -10.90 6.75
CA THR A 33 -6.44 -9.94 6.92
C THR A 33 -7.68 -10.40 6.17
N ASP A 34 -8.84 -10.38 6.85
CA ASP A 34 -10.14 -10.64 6.22
C ASP A 34 -10.66 -9.43 5.41
N LYS A 35 -9.88 -8.34 5.36
CA LYS A 35 -10.24 -7.16 4.58
C LYS A 35 -10.15 -7.48 3.09
N PRO A 36 -11.15 -7.10 2.29
CA PRO A 36 -11.07 -7.23 0.85
C PRO A 36 -9.89 -6.40 0.32
N ALA A 37 -9.22 -6.95 -0.69
CA ALA A 37 -8.17 -6.31 -1.44
C ALA A 37 -8.54 -6.29 -2.93
N GLU A 38 -7.95 -5.35 -3.64
CA GLU A 38 -8.15 -5.14 -5.07
C GLU A 38 -6.79 -5.26 -5.75
N GLY A 39 -6.72 -6.06 -6.80
CA GLY A 39 -5.62 -6.12 -7.75
C GLY A 39 -5.76 -4.98 -8.75
N TYR A 40 -4.69 -4.27 -9.01
CA TYR A 40 -4.67 -3.13 -9.93
C TYR A 40 -3.49 -3.14 -10.88
N THR A 41 -3.67 -2.47 -12.01
CA THR A 41 -2.59 -2.08 -12.91
C THR A 41 -2.37 -0.57 -12.85
N LEU A 42 -1.11 -0.13 -13.01
CA LEU A 42 -0.82 1.23 -13.49
C LEU A 42 -0.47 1.12 -14.97
N ARG A 43 -1.08 1.96 -15.79
CA ARG A 43 -0.88 1.97 -17.24
C ARG A 43 -0.41 3.34 -17.68
N ASP A 44 0.61 3.39 -18.53
CA ASP A 44 1.08 4.65 -19.13
C ASP A 44 -0.07 5.31 -19.90
N ARG A 45 -0.24 6.62 -19.75
CA ARG A 45 -1.35 7.36 -20.36
C ARG A 45 -1.24 7.48 -21.87
N ASP A 46 -0.02 7.48 -22.40
CA ASP A 46 0.23 7.69 -23.82
C ASP A 46 0.21 6.36 -24.58
N SER A 47 0.90 5.33 -24.07
CA SER A 47 0.98 4.02 -24.74
C SER A 47 -0.08 3.02 -24.28
N GLY A 48 -0.64 3.19 -23.08
CA GLY A 48 -1.52 2.20 -22.45
C GLY A 48 -0.77 1.00 -21.86
N ASP A 49 0.57 0.98 -21.92
CA ASP A 49 1.37 -0.14 -21.46
C ASP A 49 1.30 -0.30 -19.95
N VAL A 50 1.25 -1.55 -19.48
CA VAL A 50 1.30 -1.84 -18.05
C VAL A 50 2.69 -1.51 -17.51
N THR A 51 2.74 -0.53 -16.61
CA THR A 51 3.96 -0.12 -15.90
C THR A 51 4.04 -0.73 -14.51
N LYS A 52 2.90 -1.19 -13.96
CA LYS A 52 2.84 -1.82 -12.65
C LYS A 52 1.70 -2.82 -12.51
N TYR A 53 1.96 -3.95 -11.85
CA TYR A 53 0.95 -4.72 -11.13
C TYR A 53 1.09 -4.51 -9.63
N GLY A 54 -0.04 -4.42 -8.94
CA GLY A 54 -0.05 -4.30 -7.48
C GLY A 54 -1.38 -4.69 -6.87
N GLU A 55 -1.42 -4.75 -5.54
CA GLU A 55 -2.65 -4.96 -4.79
C GLU A 55 -2.84 -3.93 -3.66
N THR A 56 -4.08 -3.66 -3.28
CA THR A 56 -4.38 -2.65 -2.26
C THR A 56 -5.67 -2.96 -1.51
N THR A 57 -5.72 -2.61 -0.22
CA THR A 57 -6.96 -2.57 0.57
C THR A 57 -7.48 -1.14 0.73
N GLN A 58 -6.88 -0.17 0.03
CA GLN A 58 -7.17 1.27 0.16
C GLN A 58 -7.86 1.85 -1.09
N GLY A 59 -8.14 1.03 -2.10
CA GLY A 59 -8.67 1.48 -3.39
C GLY A 59 -7.86 2.64 -3.97
N GLU A 60 -8.57 3.64 -4.50
CA GLU A 60 -8.00 4.83 -5.15
C GLU A 60 -7.07 5.65 -4.24
N LYS A 61 -7.18 5.52 -2.92
CA LYS A 61 -6.30 6.22 -1.96
C LYS A 61 -4.89 5.65 -1.90
N ARG A 62 -4.62 4.54 -2.61
CA ARG A 62 -3.29 3.91 -2.65
C ARG A 62 -2.22 4.86 -3.16
N TYR A 63 -2.53 5.64 -4.19
CA TYR A 63 -1.63 6.64 -4.76
C TYR A 63 -2.27 8.02 -4.67
N SER A 64 -1.43 9.05 -4.46
CA SER A 64 -1.89 10.42 -4.64
C SER A 64 -2.01 10.73 -6.13
N GLN A 65 -2.91 11.63 -6.49
CA GLN A 65 -3.02 12.12 -7.87
C GLN A 65 -1.67 12.65 -8.39
N LYS A 66 -0.92 13.36 -7.54
CA LYS A 66 0.42 13.85 -7.85
C LYS A 66 1.36 12.71 -8.30
N TYR A 67 1.34 11.55 -7.64
CA TYR A 67 2.17 10.42 -8.04
C TYR A 67 1.77 9.87 -9.41
N LEU A 68 0.46 9.75 -9.67
CA LEU A 68 -0.07 9.27 -10.95
C LEU A 68 0.35 10.22 -12.09
N ASP A 69 0.23 11.52 -11.87
CA ASP A 69 0.61 12.54 -12.85
C ASP A 69 2.13 12.60 -13.08
N GLU A 70 2.94 12.55 -12.02
CA GLU A 70 4.42 12.57 -12.13
C GLU A 70 4.98 11.35 -12.86
N ASN A 71 4.28 10.22 -12.84
CA ASN A 71 4.68 8.99 -13.53
C ASN A 71 3.94 8.79 -14.86
N ASN A 72 3.07 9.72 -15.26
CA ASN A 72 2.25 9.62 -16.47
C ASN A 72 1.40 8.34 -16.55
N VAL A 73 0.76 7.95 -15.44
CA VAL A 73 0.01 6.68 -15.37
C VAL A 73 -1.40 6.87 -14.82
N ASP A 74 -2.29 6.00 -15.26
CA ASP A 74 -3.62 5.83 -14.67
C ASP A 74 -3.76 4.46 -13.99
N MET A 75 -4.56 4.43 -12.91
CA MET A 75 -4.77 3.24 -12.09
C MET A 75 -6.09 2.56 -12.47
N PHE A 76 -6.02 1.25 -12.74
CA PHE A 76 -7.18 0.43 -13.09
C PHE A 76 -7.30 -0.76 -12.13
N PHE A 77 -8.49 -0.99 -11.58
CA PHE A 77 -8.78 -2.17 -10.77
C PHE A 77 -9.21 -3.33 -11.66
N GLU A 78 -8.49 -4.44 -11.61
CA GLU A 78 -8.68 -5.60 -12.49
C GLU A 78 -9.37 -6.77 -11.77
N ALA A 79 -9.10 -6.91 -10.47
CA ALA A 79 -9.53 -8.05 -9.69
C ALA A 79 -9.86 -7.64 -8.25
N SER A 80 -10.68 -8.44 -7.58
CA SER A 80 -10.95 -8.30 -6.14
C SER A 80 -10.94 -9.66 -5.47
N GLY A 81 -10.56 -9.69 -4.19
CA GLY A 81 -10.48 -10.93 -3.42
C GLY A 81 -9.91 -10.71 -2.03
N SER A 82 -9.43 -11.77 -1.39
CA SER A 82 -8.67 -11.63 -0.15
C SER A 82 -7.30 -11.00 -0.41
N LYS A 83 -6.65 -10.46 0.63
CA LYS A 83 -5.28 -9.94 0.52
C LYS A 83 -4.30 -11.00 0.03
N LYS A 84 -4.48 -12.26 0.45
CA LYS A 84 -3.66 -13.39 0.00
C LYS A 84 -3.85 -13.66 -1.49
N ASP A 85 -5.11 -13.68 -1.96
CA ASP A 85 -5.41 -13.96 -3.37
C ASP A 85 -4.89 -12.84 -4.27
N MET A 86 -5.06 -11.58 -3.87
CA MET A 86 -4.56 -10.45 -4.66
C MET A 86 -3.03 -10.32 -4.63
N HIS A 87 -2.38 -10.80 -3.57
CA HIS A 87 -0.92 -10.91 -3.53
C HIS A 87 -0.42 -11.98 -4.51
N ALA A 88 -1.08 -13.15 -4.56
CA ALA A 88 -0.78 -14.19 -5.55
C ALA A 88 -1.06 -13.69 -6.98
N TRP A 89 -2.21 -13.05 -7.21
CA TRP A 89 -2.56 -12.43 -8.48
C TRP A 89 -1.50 -11.44 -8.96
N GLN A 90 -1.02 -10.54 -8.07
CA GLN A 90 0.06 -9.62 -8.42
C GLN A 90 1.31 -10.39 -8.86
N HIS A 91 1.73 -11.40 -8.09
CA HIS A 91 2.93 -12.17 -8.37
C HIS A 91 2.85 -12.88 -9.74
N ASP A 92 1.74 -13.59 -9.99
CA ASP A 92 1.51 -14.33 -11.23
C ASP A 92 1.54 -13.41 -12.45
N ASN A 93 0.90 -12.23 -12.37
CA ASN A 93 0.92 -11.25 -13.46
C ASN A 93 2.31 -10.66 -13.72
N ILE A 94 3.13 -10.44 -12.68
CA ILE A 94 4.51 -9.95 -12.87
C ILE A 94 5.36 -11.03 -13.56
N LEU A 95 5.19 -12.29 -13.19
CA LEU A 95 5.90 -13.40 -13.84
C LEU A 95 5.49 -13.54 -15.30
N GLU A 96 4.19 -13.53 -15.59
CA GLU A 96 3.68 -13.59 -16.97
C GLU A 96 4.17 -12.41 -17.82
N TYR A 97 4.15 -11.20 -17.27
CA TYR A 97 4.71 -10.03 -17.96
C TYR A 97 6.20 -10.23 -18.26
N LYS A 98 6.98 -10.71 -17.30
CA LYS A 98 8.41 -10.97 -17.52
C LYS A 98 8.63 -11.99 -18.62
N ASP A 99 7.88 -13.07 -18.63
CA ASP A 99 8.00 -14.12 -19.65
C ASP A 99 7.71 -13.56 -21.06
N ASN A 100 6.75 -12.63 -21.16
CA ASN A 100 6.39 -11.97 -22.42
C ASN A 100 7.32 -10.80 -22.81
N ASN A 101 8.06 -10.22 -21.86
CA ASN A 101 8.88 -9.02 -22.06
C ASN A 101 10.38 -9.29 -21.90
N GLY A 102 10.84 -10.50 -22.25
CA GLY A 102 12.28 -10.83 -22.28
C GLY A 102 12.93 -10.84 -20.89
N GLY A 103 12.18 -11.21 -19.86
CA GLY A 103 12.61 -11.26 -18.47
C GLY A 103 12.54 -9.91 -17.74
N LEU A 104 12.10 -8.83 -18.42
CA LEU A 104 11.96 -7.52 -17.83
C LEU A 104 10.63 -7.38 -17.11
N ARG A 105 10.69 -6.92 -15.87
CA ARG A 105 9.51 -6.57 -15.07
C ARG A 105 8.88 -5.26 -15.56
N PRO A 106 7.60 -5.00 -15.23
CA PRO A 106 7.01 -3.69 -15.41
C PRO A 106 7.86 -2.61 -14.73
N SER A 107 8.01 -1.46 -15.38
CA SER A 107 9.00 -0.43 -15.03
C SER A 107 8.89 0.07 -13.57
N LEU A 108 7.69 0.10 -12.99
CA LEU A 108 7.41 0.58 -11.64
C LEU A 108 7.28 -0.55 -10.59
N ASN A 109 7.41 -1.82 -10.98
CA ASN A 109 7.59 -2.91 -10.02
C ASN A 109 9.05 -2.94 -9.56
N LYS A 110 9.31 -2.81 -8.25
CA LYS A 110 10.68 -2.81 -7.68
C LYS A 110 11.23 -4.21 -7.42
N SER A 111 10.34 -5.19 -7.39
CA SER A 111 10.58 -6.60 -7.08
C SER A 111 9.55 -7.43 -7.83
N ASP A 112 9.86 -8.71 -7.97
CA ASP A 112 8.96 -9.73 -8.53
C ASP A 112 7.98 -10.28 -7.47
N TYR A 113 7.98 -9.63 -6.30
CA TYR A 113 7.31 -10.03 -5.06
C TYR A 113 6.79 -8.80 -4.32
#